data_AF-A0A0C3DIP7-F1
#
_entry.id   AF-A0A0C3DIP7-F1
#
_cell.length_a   1.000
_cell.length_b   1.000
_cell.length_c   1.000
_cell.angle_alpha   90.00
_cell.angle_beta   90.00
_cell.angle_gamma   90.00
#
_symmetry.space_group_name_H-M   'P 1'
#
loop_
_entity.id
_entity.type
_entity.pdbx_description
1 polymer ?
#
loop_
_entity_poly.entity_id
_entity_poly.type
_entity_poly.pdbx_seq_one_letter_code
_entity_poly.pdbx_strand_id
1 'polypeptide(L)'
;PSVPPLSSCLIAFATTPLPTSNLFHEASCSADALDESDLYLWEQDPPYNYPEPFMTVDEAHYTRNMVDVLIGRRWRLAKVARDERALRFTNGKVQNLLDDMVKRLIGRIDRWITIASHVTVMEETGRNRVMADCWLRWQARDIFNDSEEVKALKNGENPDCT
;
A
#
# COMPACT_ATOMS: atom_id res chain seq x y z
N PRO A 1 10.10 -16.83 13.86
CA PRO A 1 8.76 -16.78 13.21
C PRO A 1 8.89 -16.78 11.68
N SER A 2 7.94 -17.39 10.97
CA SER A 2 7.88 -17.36 9.49
C SER A 2 6.70 -16.52 9.03
N VAL A 3 6.85 -15.84 7.89
CA VAL A 3 5.74 -15.12 7.25
C VAL A 3 4.74 -16.17 6.74
N PRO A 4 3.44 -16.05 7.04
CA PRO A 4 2.45 -16.98 6.52
C PRO A 4 2.33 -16.86 4.99
N PRO A 5 1.93 -17.92 4.27
CA PRO A 5 1.65 -17.84 2.85
C PRO A 5 0.59 -16.76 2.55
N LEU A 6 0.82 -15.96 1.51
CA LEU A 6 -0.13 -14.93 1.08
C LEU A 6 -1.33 -15.59 0.39
N SER A 7 -2.55 -15.11 0.68
CA SER A 7 -3.76 -15.62 0.05
C SER A 7 -3.84 -15.19 -1.42
N SER A 8 -4.52 -15.96 -2.27
CA SER A 8 -4.72 -15.63 -3.68
C SER A 8 -5.43 -14.27 -3.87
N CYS A 9 -6.34 -13.93 -2.96
CA CYS A 9 -7.01 -12.63 -2.96
C CYS A 9 -6.01 -11.50 -2.73
N LEU A 10 -5.15 -11.61 -1.71
CA LEU A 10 -4.11 -10.61 -1.44
C LEU A 10 -3.16 -10.46 -2.64
N ILE A 11 -2.72 -11.56 -3.24
CA ILE A 11 -1.86 -11.52 -4.43
C ILE A 11 -2.57 -10.82 -5.61
N ALA A 12 -3.86 -11.06 -5.82
CA ALA A 12 -4.62 -10.40 -6.89
C ALA A 12 -4.71 -8.88 -6.68
N PHE A 13 -4.94 -8.44 -5.43
CA PHE A 13 -4.91 -7.01 -5.08
C PHE A 13 -3.50 -6.41 -5.28
N ALA A 14 -2.45 -7.11 -4.86
CA ALA A 14 -1.07 -6.66 -4.97
C ALA A 14 -0.59 -6.48 -6.42
N THR A 15 -1.01 -7.39 -7.30
CA THR A 15 -0.61 -7.46 -8.71
C THR A 15 -1.50 -6.66 -9.66
N THR A 16 -2.50 -5.95 -9.13
CA THR A 16 -3.26 -4.96 -9.92
C THR A 16 -2.29 -3.95 -10.55
N PRO A 17 -2.44 -3.56 -11.82
CA PRO A 17 -1.54 -2.58 -12.44
C PRO A 17 -1.53 -1.24 -11.68
N LEU A 18 -0.35 -0.59 -11.64
CA LEU A 18 -0.24 0.77 -11.15
C LEU A 18 -0.90 1.75 -12.14
N PRO A 19 -1.41 2.89 -11.66
CA PRO A 19 -1.85 3.96 -12.54
C PRO A 19 -0.70 4.46 -13.43
N THR A 20 -1.05 4.97 -14.60
CA THR A 20 -0.11 5.56 -15.58
C THR A 20 -0.42 7.03 -15.86
N SER A 21 -1.22 7.67 -15.02
CA SER A 21 -1.60 9.07 -15.18
C SER A 21 -0.47 10.00 -14.74
N ASN A 22 -0.49 11.24 -15.26
CA ASN A 22 0.47 12.27 -14.86
C ASN A 22 0.42 12.55 -13.36
N LEU A 23 -0.78 12.54 -12.76
CA LEU A 23 -0.97 12.73 -11.32
C LEU A 23 -0.25 11.67 -10.48
N PHE A 24 -0.35 10.40 -10.90
CA PHE A 24 0.41 9.33 -10.25
C PHE A 24 1.92 9.59 -10.36
N HIS A 25 2.41 9.94 -11.55
CA HIS A 25 3.83 10.19 -11.77
C HIS A 25 4.34 11.36 -10.91
N GLU A 26 3.63 12.48 -10.89
CA GLU A 26 3.97 13.66 -10.08
C GLU A 26 4.04 13.32 -8.58
N ALA A 27 2.99 12.67 -8.05
CA ALA A 27 2.94 12.25 -6.64
C ALA A 27 4.02 11.21 -6.27
N SER A 28 4.37 10.34 -7.23
CA SER A 28 5.43 9.34 -7.04
C SER A 28 6.83 9.93 -7.00
N CYS A 29 7.03 11.11 -7.57
CA CYS A 29 8.32 11.77 -7.67
C CYS A 29 8.58 12.75 -6.52
N SER A 30 7.59 13.57 -6.13
CA SER A 30 7.79 14.63 -5.13
C SER A 30 6.54 14.89 -4.28
N ALA A 31 6.75 15.28 -3.02
CA ALA A 31 5.68 15.80 -2.15
C ALA A 31 5.28 17.23 -2.53
N ASP A 32 6.15 17.96 -3.21
CA ASP A 32 5.93 19.38 -3.53
C ASP A 32 5.23 19.55 -4.88
N ALA A 33 4.97 18.46 -5.62
CA ALA A 33 4.36 18.51 -6.95
C ALA A 33 2.84 18.70 -6.89
N LEU A 34 2.19 18.16 -5.85
CA LEU A 34 0.75 18.17 -5.68
C LEU A 34 0.40 18.46 -4.22
N ASP A 35 -0.78 19.03 -4.00
CA ASP A 35 -1.31 19.15 -2.64
C ASP A 35 -1.81 17.80 -2.13
N GLU A 36 -1.12 17.26 -1.13
CA GLU A 36 -1.42 15.97 -0.50
C GLU A 36 -1.96 16.14 0.94
N SER A 37 -2.32 17.36 1.36
CA SER A 37 -2.63 17.69 2.77
C SER A 37 -3.70 16.80 3.38
N ASP A 38 -4.70 16.41 2.60
CA ASP A 38 -5.90 15.72 3.08
C ASP A 38 -5.86 14.21 2.80
N LEU A 39 -4.81 13.73 2.12
CA LEU A 39 -4.70 12.32 1.74
C LEU A 39 -4.52 11.39 2.94
N TYR A 40 -4.00 11.90 4.07
CA TYR A 40 -3.79 11.12 5.28
C TYR A 40 -5.09 10.52 5.84
N LEU A 41 -6.24 11.12 5.56
CA LEU A 41 -7.55 10.61 5.97
C LEU A 41 -7.81 9.22 5.36
N TRP A 42 -7.37 9.01 4.12
CA TRP A 42 -7.54 7.78 3.36
C TRP A 42 -6.41 6.77 3.57
N GLU A 43 -5.41 7.09 4.39
CA GLU A 43 -4.38 6.15 4.82
C GLU A 43 -4.81 5.36 6.06
N GLN A 44 -5.89 5.79 6.73
CA GLN A 44 -6.49 5.08 7.87
C GLN A 44 -7.22 3.82 7.41
N ASP A 45 -7.51 2.93 8.36
CA ASP A 45 -8.22 1.69 8.06
C ASP A 45 -9.68 1.97 7.68
N PRO A 46 -10.16 1.45 6.53
CA PRO A 46 -11.58 1.42 6.26
C PRO A 46 -12.30 0.42 7.21
N PRO A 47 -13.64 0.54 7.39
CA PRO A 47 -14.57 1.35 6.60
C PRO A 47 -14.53 2.85 6.91
N TYR A 48 -14.65 3.67 5.87
CA TYR A 48 -14.77 5.12 6.00
C TYR A 48 -16.24 5.52 6.12
N ASN A 49 -16.52 6.41 7.06
CA ASN A 49 -17.86 6.98 7.28
C ASN A 49 -17.88 8.49 7.04
N TYR A 50 -17.09 8.95 6.06
CA TYR A 50 -17.04 10.38 5.72
C TYR A 50 -18.27 10.77 4.89
N PRO A 51 -18.77 12.01 5.03
CA PRO A 51 -19.84 12.51 4.17
C PRO A 51 -19.47 12.39 2.69
N GLU A 52 -20.36 11.77 1.91
CA GLU A 52 -20.14 11.57 0.47
C GLU A 52 -20.94 12.56 -0.35
N PRO A 53 -20.31 13.24 -1.32
CA PRO A 53 -21.06 14.02 -2.30
C PRO A 53 -21.88 13.10 -3.21
N PHE A 54 -22.89 13.67 -3.87
CA PHE A 54 -23.60 12.97 -4.93
C PHE A 54 -22.63 12.54 -6.04
N MET A 55 -22.75 11.29 -6.47
CA MET A 55 -21.90 10.72 -7.52
C MET A 55 -22.25 11.31 -8.89
N THR A 56 -21.62 12.43 -9.21
CA THR A 56 -21.63 13.02 -10.56
C THR A 56 -20.44 12.51 -11.37
N VAL A 57 -20.42 12.81 -12.68
CA VAL A 57 -19.27 12.50 -13.55
C VAL A 57 -18.00 13.20 -13.05
N ASP A 58 -18.12 14.44 -12.59
CA ASP A 58 -16.99 15.21 -12.08
C ASP A 58 -16.48 14.63 -10.77
N GLU A 59 -17.38 14.20 -9.89
CA GLU A 59 -17.02 13.55 -8.63
C GLU A 59 -16.31 12.21 -8.85
N ALA A 60 -16.78 11.42 -9.83
CA ALA A 60 -16.11 10.17 -10.20
C ALA A 60 -14.69 10.43 -10.76
N HIS A 61 -14.51 11.49 -11.56
CA HIS A 61 -13.19 11.89 -12.03
C HIS A 61 -12.29 12.38 -10.90
N TYR A 62 -12.82 13.20 -10.00
CA TYR A 62 -12.10 13.68 -8.83
C TYR A 62 -11.63 12.53 -7.94
N THR A 63 -12.53 11.60 -7.63
CA THR A 63 -12.21 10.40 -6.85
C THR A 63 -11.14 9.53 -7.54
N ARG A 64 -11.18 9.37 -8.87
CA ARG A 64 -10.13 8.67 -9.62
C ARG A 64 -8.78 9.38 -9.50
N ASN A 65 -8.76 10.71 -9.62
CA ASN A 65 -7.56 11.50 -9.45
C ASN A 65 -6.98 11.32 -8.03
N MET A 66 -7.83 11.30 -6.99
CA MET A 66 -7.38 11.02 -5.62
C MET A 66 -6.71 9.66 -5.49
N VAL A 67 -7.26 8.62 -6.11
CA VAL A 67 -6.65 7.27 -6.14
C VAL A 67 -5.26 7.32 -6.77
N ASP A 68 -5.10 8.00 -7.91
CA ASP A 68 -3.83 8.10 -8.60
C ASP A 68 -2.76 8.81 -7.75
N VAL A 69 -3.11 9.96 -7.15
CA VAL A 69 -2.20 10.72 -6.28
C VAL A 69 -1.86 9.90 -5.04
N LEU A 70 -2.84 9.27 -4.40
CA LEU A 70 -2.60 8.45 -3.21
C LEU A 70 -1.66 7.28 -3.51
N ILE A 71 -1.89 6.55 -4.61
CA ILE A 71 -1.00 5.44 -5.01
C ILE A 71 0.40 5.95 -5.33
N GLY A 72 0.53 7.11 -5.98
CA GLY A 72 1.84 7.74 -6.26
C GLY A 72 2.59 8.09 -4.98
N ARG A 73 1.93 8.79 -4.05
CA ARG A 73 2.48 9.08 -2.71
C ARG A 73 2.92 7.81 -1.98
N ARG A 74 2.06 6.77 -1.95
CA ARG A 74 2.39 5.49 -1.31
C ARG A 74 3.60 4.83 -1.95
N TRP A 75 3.72 4.87 -3.28
CA TRP A 75 4.88 4.36 -4.01
C TRP A 75 6.17 5.08 -3.58
N ARG A 76 6.13 6.41 -3.49
CA ARG A 76 7.25 7.23 -3.02
C ARG A 76 7.66 6.88 -1.59
N LEU A 77 6.72 6.77 -0.67
CA LEU A 77 6.98 6.40 0.72
C LEU A 77 7.53 4.97 0.84
N ALA A 78 7.00 4.03 0.06
CA ALA A 78 7.49 2.65 0.03
C ALA A 78 8.92 2.55 -0.52
N LYS A 79 9.32 3.45 -1.43
CA LYS A 79 10.70 3.54 -1.90
C LYS A 79 11.64 4.01 -0.78
N VAL A 80 11.29 5.11 -0.09
CA VAL A 80 12.08 5.60 1.07
C VAL A 80 12.25 4.52 2.13
N ALA A 81 11.17 3.80 2.46
CA ALA A 81 11.22 2.71 3.44
C ALA A 81 12.10 1.54 2.99
N ARG A 82 12.24 1.28 1.69
CA ARG A 82 13.17 0.28 1.13
C ARG A 82 14.61 0.76 1.20
N ASP A 83 14.87 2.00 0.81
CA ASP A 83 16.21 2.61 0.87
C ASP A 83 16.75 2.60 2.32
N GLU A 84 15.89 2.88 3.32
CA GLU A 84 16.25 2.78 4.74
C GLU A 84 16.59 1.35 5.19
N ARG A 85 15.88 0.33 4.66
CA ARG A 85 16.16 -1.07 4.98
C ARG A 85 17.44 -1.56 4.32
N ALA A 86 17.71 -1.16 3.08
CA ALA A 86 18.97 -1.43 2.40
C ALA A 86 20.16 -0.87 3.20
N LEU A 87 20.06 0.34 3.73
CA LEU A 87 21.08 0.91 4.61
C LEU A 87 21.25 0.12 5.93
N ARG A 88 20.17 -0.43 6.49
CA ARG A 88 20.28 -1.30 7.68
C ARG A 88 20.95 -2.63 7.36
N PHE A 89 20.71 -3.17 6.16
CA PHE A 89 21.34 -4.38 5.66
C PHE A 89 22.86 -4.20 5.51
N THR A 90 23.31 -3.13 4.85
CA THR A 90 24.75 -2.83 4.68
C THR A 90 25.49 -2.63 6.01
N ASN A 91 24.78 -2.18 7.05
CA ASN A 91 25.32 -2.03 8.40
C ASN A 91 25.40 -3.35 9.21
N GLY A 92 25.16 -4.50 8.58
CA GLY A 92 25.33 -5.83 9.19
C GLY A 92 24.25 -6.23 10.20
N LYS A 93 23.14 -5.46 10.30
CA LYS A 93 22.04 -5.71 11.25
C LYS A 93 20.93 -6.58 10.67
N VAL A 94 21.29 -7.55 9.83
CA VAL A 94 20.36 -8.33 9.00
C VAL A 94 19.35 -9.11 9.84
N GLN A 95 19.78 -9.77 10.92
CA GLN A 95 18.89 -10.57 11.75
C GLN A 95 17.81 -9.72 12.45
N ASN A 96 18.21 -8.59 13.03
CA ASN A 96 17.26 -7.66 13.67
C ASN A 96 16.27 -7.07 12.66
N LEU A 97 16.76 -6.74 11.46
CA LEU A 97 15.92 -6.27 10.35
C LEU A 97 14.89 -7.34 9.95
N LEU A 98 15.34 -8.59 9.76
CA LEU A 98 14.48 -9.73 9.43
C LEU A 98 13.41 -9.97 10.49
N ASP A 99 13.79 -10.00 11.77
CA ASP A 99 12.85 -10.23 12.87
C ASP A 99 11.79 -9.13 12.97
N ASP A 100 12.20 -7.87 12.82
CA ASP A 100 11.31 -6.71 12.76
C ASP A 100 10.35 -6.79 11.56
N MET A 101 10.85 -7.15 10.38
CA MET A 101 10.05 -7.27 9.16
C MET A 101 9.04 -8.40 9.28
N VAL A 102 9.44 -9.59 9.73
CA VAL A 102 8.55 -10.73 9.92
C VAL A 102 7.45 -10.40 10.93
N LYS A 103 7.80 -9.78 12.05
CA LYS A 103 6.81 -9.37 13.07
C LYS A 103 5.80 -8.37 12.51
N ARG A 104 6.26 -7.36 11.76
CA ARG A 104 5.36 -6.38 11.11
C ARG A 104 4.49 -7.04 10.05
N LEU A 105 5.05 -7.91 9.21
CA LEU A 105 4.33 -8.60 8.14
C LEU A 105 3.16 -9.44 8.66
N ILE A 106 3.38 -10.21 9.73
CA ILE A 106 2.30 -11.01 10.34
C ILE A 106 1.13 -10.10 10.74
N GLY A 107 1.41 -9.02 11.47
CA GLY A 107 0.36 -8.07 11.88
C GLY A 107 -0.31 -7.36 10.70
N ARG A 108 0.42 -7.06 9.62
CA ARG A 108 -0.15 -6.45 8.41
C ARG A 108 -1.04 -7.42 7.64
N ILE A 109 -0.66 -8.69 7.54
CA ILE A 109 -1.45 -9.74 6.87
C ILE A 109 -2.77 -9.94 7.61
N ASP A 110 -2.72 -10.11 8.93
CA ASP A 110 -3.93 -10.30 9.74
C ASP A 110 -4.87 -9.09 9.63
N ARG A 111 -4.32 -7.87 9.77
CA ARG A 111 -5.06 -6.61 9.61
C ARG A 111 -5.69 -6.49 8.24
N TRP A 112 -4.96 -6.81 7.18
CA TRP A 112 -5.46 -6.77 5.81
C TRP A 112 -6.62 -7.76 5.60
N ILE A 113 -6.50 -8.99 6.09
CA ILE A 113 -7.55 -10.00 5.98
C ILE A 113 -8.82 -9.54 6.71
N THR A 114 -8.68 -9.01 7.93
CA THR A 114 -9.81 -8.49 8.70
C THR A 114 -10.52 -7.37 7.94
N ILE A 115 -9.77 -6.37 7.46
CA ILE A 115 -10.35 -5.23 6.76
C ILE A 115 -10.95 -5.64 5.42
N ALA A 116 -10.28 -6.50 4.65
CA ALA A 116 -10.79 -6.99 3.37
C ALA A 116 -12.16 -7.64 3.54
N SER A 117 -12.36 -8.45 4.60
CA SER A 117 -13.63 -9.11 4.87
C SER A 117 -14.78 -8.13 5.14
N HIS A 118 -14.51 -6.98 5.78
CA HIS A 118 -15.51 -5.94 6.00
C HIS A 118 -15.79 -5.16 4.72
N VAL A 119 -14.75 -4.77 3.99
CA VAL A 119 -14.86 -3.96 2.78
C VAL A 119 -15.59 -4.71 1.66
N THR A 120 -15.44 -6.04 1.56
CA THR A 120 -16.18 -6.86 0.59
C THR A 120 -17.68 -6.96 0.84
N VAL A 121 -18.14 -6.63 2.06
CA VAL A 121 -19.56 -6.68 2.45
C VAL A 121 -20.23 -5.30 2.34
N MET A 122 -19.45 -4.22 2.16
CA MET A 122 -19.99 -2.87 1.97
C MET A 122 -20.68 -2.73 0.60
N GLU A 123 -21.78 -1.97 0.55
CA GLU A 123 -22.46 -1.61 -0.69
C GLU A 123 -21.50 -0.90 -1.67
N GLU A 124 -21.66 -1.18 -2.97
CA GLU A 124 -20.68 -0.89 -4.02
C GLU A 124 -20.55 0.59 -4.43
N THR A 125 -21.06 1.55 -3.64
CA THR A 125 -21.21 2.92 -4.14
C THR A 125 -20.43 3.94 -3.31
N GLY A 126 -20.00 5.02 -3.99
CA GLY A 126 -19.41 6.18 -3.35
C GLY A 126 -17.87 6.21 -3.32
N ARG A 127 -17.37 7.38 -2.94
CA ARG A 127 -15.94 7.68 -2.75
C ARG A 127 -15.33 6.81 -1.65
N ASN A 128 -16.02 6.62 -0.53
CA ASN A 128 -15.56 5.82 0.60
C ASN A 128 -15.25 4.39 0.17
N ARG A 129 -16.11 3.78 -0.65
CA ARG A 129 -15.88 2.44 -1.21
C ARG A 129 -14.66 2.41 -2.10
N VAL A 130 -14.53 3.37 -3.02
CA VAL A 130 -13.38 3.46 -3.95
C VAL A 130 -12.06 3.66 -3.20
N MET A 131 -12.05 4.52 -2.18
CA MET A 131 -10.86 4.74 -1.35
C MET A 131 -10.54 3.52 -0.48
N ALA A 132 -11.54 2.78 0.00
CA ALA A 132 -11.32 1.51 0.72
C ALA A 132 -10.71 0.43 -0.19
N ASP A 133 -11.16 0.33 -1.44
CA ASP A 133 -10.52 -0.55 -2.43
C ASP A 133 -9.10 -0.11 -2.74
N CYS A 134 -8.87 1.19 -2.88
CA CYS A 134 -7.53 1.74 -3.03
C CYS A 134 -6.64 1.33 -1.84
N TRP A 135 -7.16 1.43 -0.61
CA TRP A 135 -6.48 1.01 0.61
C TRP A 135 -6.06 -0.46 0.56
N LEU A 136 -6.99 -1.35 0.20
CA LEU A 136 -6.71 -2.78 0.07
C LEU A 136 -5.62 -3.06 -0.96
N ARG A 137 -5.65 -2.38 -2.11
CA ARG A 137 -4.67 -2.56 -3.19
C ARG A 137 -3.25 -2.20 -2.75
N TRP A 138 -3.06 -1.02 -2.16
CA TRP A 138 -1.71 -0.60 -1.80
C TRP A 138 -1.17 -1.36 -0.59
N GLN A 139 -2.00 -1.72 0.38
CA GLN A 139 -1.58 -2.56 1.51
C GLN A 139 -1.19 -3.96 1.05
N ALA A 140 -1.98 -4.56 0.15
CA ALA A 140 -1.64 -5.85 -0.43
C ALA A 140 -0.29 -5.79 -1.17
N ARG A 141 -0.04 -4.73 -1.93
CA ARG A 141 1.22 -4.54 -2.65
C ARG A 141 2.41 -4.38 -1.71
N ASP A 142 2.28 -3.58 -0.66
CA ASP A 142 3.32 -3.45 0.34
C ASP A 142 3.61 -4.79 1.04
N ILE A 143 2.56 -5.53 1.44
CA ILE A 143 2.70 -6.86 2.06
C ILE A 143 3.41 -7.83 1.12
N PHE A 144 3.03 -7.83 -0.16
CA PHE A 144 3.63 -8.68 -1.19
C PHE A 144 5.12 -8.35 -1.34
N ASN A 145 5.46 -7.08 -1.56
CA ASN A 145 6.85 -6.64 -1.73
C ASN A 145 7.71 -6.92 -0.49
N ASP A 146 7.21 -6.60 0.71
CA ASP A 146 7.92 -6.89 1.96
C ASP A 146 8.10 -8.41 2.16
N SER A 147 7.14 -9.23 1.71
CA SER A 147 7.23 -10.70 1.80
C SER A 147 8.29 -11.26 0.85
N GLU A 148 8.37 -10.73 -0.37
CA GLU A 148 9.44 -11.08 -1.33
C GLU A 148 10.81 -10.64 -0.81
N GLU A 149 10.90 -9.43 -0.25
CA GLU A 149 12.13 -8.91 0.36
C GLU A 149 12.60 -9.81 1.52
N VAL A 150 11.70 -10.25 2.40
CA VAL A 150 12.06 -11.20 3.48
C VAL A 150 12.55 -12.53 2.93
N LYS A 151 11.99 -13.03 1.81
CA LYS A 151 12.47 -14.26 1.17
C LYS A 151 13.89 -14.07 0.63
N ALA A 152 14.14 -12.97 -0.08
CA ALA A 152 15.45 -12.62 -0.63
C ALA A 152 16.50 -12.49 0.51
N LEU A 153 16.18 -11.72 1.55
CA LEU A 153 17.06 -11.53 2.71
C LEU A 153 17.40 -12.84 3.44
N LYS A 154 16.44 -13.76 3.57
CA LYS A 154 16.69 -15.09 4.16
C LYS A 154 17.65 -15.95 3.33
N ASN A 155 17.68 -15.73 2.02
CA ASN A 155 18.60 -16.38 1.10
C ASN A 155 19.98 -15.68 1.03
N GLY A 156 20.15 -14.57 1.78
CA GLY A 156 21.37 -13.77 1.75
C GLY A 156 21.46 -12.82 0.55
N GLU A 157 20.36 -12.60 -0.17
CA GLU A 157 20.31 -11.70 -1.31
C GLU A 157 20.18 -10.24 -0.85
N ASN A 158 20.70 -9.31 -1.65
CA ASN A 158 20.57 -7.88 -1.38
C ASN A 158 19.13 -7.42 -1.73
N PRO A 159 18.41 -6.72 -0.83
CA PRO A 159 17.09 -6.16 -1.11
C PRO A 159 17.05 -5.15 -2.27
N ASP A 160 18.19 -4.59 -2.70
CA ASP A 160 18.26 -3.64 -3.82
C ASP A 160 18.13 -4.29 -5.22
N CYS A 161 18.20 -5.62 -5.31
CA CYS A 161 18.21 -6.34 -6.60
C CYS A 161 16.81 -6.82 -7.05
N THR A 162 15.74 -6.49 -6.32
CA THR A 162 14.35 -6.89 -6.61
C THR A 162 13.45 -5.71 -6.95
#